data_AF-A0A2V9L7G8-F1
#
_entry.id   AF-A0A2V9L7G8-F1
#
_cell.length_a   1.000
_cell.length_b   1.000
_cell.length_c   1.000
_cell.angle_alpha   90.00
_cell.angle_beta   90.00
_cell.angle_gamma   90.00
#
_symmetry.space_group_name_H-M   'P 1'
#
loop_
_entity.id
_entity.type
_entity.pdbx_description
1 polymer ?
#
loop_
_entity_poly.entity_id
_entity_poly.type
_entity_poly.pdbx_seq_one_letter_code
_entity_poly.pdbx_strand_id
1 'polypeptide(L)'
;MNSPNAILKPGGDQLPSKPGSSAARTFFLWVVIGLAFVVITAFYFLRRLNRLEHQVAGLGKQAEQTNQTLQQIAEKSDVALRHASQAEANAQQAAQLRDQAETAKAKSEEEAEVAKQQAQVARNDATLAQQKAEEYRKQREEELNRLQTALSQIADTRRTAMGLIMTLGSKSIRFDFDRSDVRPENREVLSRIAGVLIALKGYSIYVYGYTDDIGTQEYNLKLSQRRAEAVRD
;
A
#
# COMPACT_ATOMS: atom_id res chain seq x y z
N MET A 1 26.19 31.38 -127.29
CA MET A 1 25.59 32.63 -127.84
C MET A 1 26.50 33.80 -127.52
N ASN A 2 26.31 34.94 -128.20
CA ASN A 2 27.05 36.21 -128.14
C ASN A 2 27.63 36.66 -126.76
N SER A 3 28.92 37.07 -126.76
CA SER A 3 29.41 38.48 -126.68
C SER A 3 28.94 39.45 -125.56
N PRO A 4 29.66 40.58 -125.26
CA PRO A 4 31.13 40.78 -125.13
C PRO A 4 31.58 41.84 -124.05
N ASN A 5 32.91 42.08 -123.92
CA ASN A 5 33.61 43.28 -123.38
C ASN A 5 33.46 43.64 -121.87
N ALA A 6 34.38 44.35 -121.18
CA ALA A 6 35.47 45.27 -121.58
C ALA A 6 36.68 45.28 -120.55
N ILE A 7 37.93 45.62 -120.94
CA ILE A 7 38.72 46.85 -120.60
C ILE A 7 38.91 47.12 -119.07
N LEU A 8 40.09 47.25 -118.42
CA LEU A 8 41.58 47.21 -118.65
C LEU A 8 42.27 46.74 -117.30
N LYS A 9 43.57 46.44 -117.07
CA LYS A 9 44.94 46.95 -117.39
C LYS A 9 45.38 48.21 -116.60
N PRO A 10 46.66 48.42 -116.20
CA PRO A 10 47.87 47.56 -116.04
C PRO A 10 48.40 47.52 -114.57
N GLY A 11 49.54 46.94 -114.15
CA GLY A 11 50.52 46.01 -114.76
C GLY A 11 51.95 46.15 -114.16
N GLY A 12 52.73 45.06 -114.14
CA GLY A 12 54.21 45.04 -114.01
C GLY A 12 54.83 45.01 -112.58
N ASP A 13 56.02 44.44 -112.37
CA ASP A 13 56.74 43.48 -113.23
C ASP A 13 57.83 42.67 -112.49
N GLN A 14 58.28 41.57 -113.12
CA GLN A 14 59.49 40.70 -112.94
C GLN A 14 60.44 40.90 -111.73
N LEU A 15 60.78 39.88 -110.92
CA LEU A 15 61.69 38.72 -111.19
C LEU A 15 63.17 39.12 -111.43
N PRO A 16 64.19 38.30 -111.07
CA PRO A 16 64.20 36.88 -110.63
C PRO A 16 64.54 36.75 -109.11
N SER A 17 65.36 35.87 -108.49
CA SER A 17 66.30 34.81 -108.91
C SER A 17 66.50 33.66 -107.86
N LYS A 18 67.76 33.24 -107.56
CA LYS A 18 68.19 31.93 -107.01
C LYS A 18 69.67 31.99 -106.53
N PRO A 19 70.25 30.95 -105.87
CA PRO A 19 69.71 29.99 -104.89
C PRO A 19 70.63 29.81 -103.64
N GLY A 20 70.22 29.03 -102.62
CA GLY A 20 71.11 28.67 -101.49
C GLY A 20 70.60 27.50 -100.62
N SER A 21 71.44 26.50 -100.35
CA SER A 21 71.04 25.19 -99.80
C SER A 21 71.01 25.06 -98.26
N SER A 22 70.55 26.09 -97.54
CA SER A 22 70.37 26.05 -96.07
C SER A 22 68.90 26.09 -95.61
N ALA A 23 68.02 26.78 -96.35
CA ALA A 23 66.64 27.05 -95.93
C ALA A 23 65.80 25.80 -95.62
N ALA A 24 66.03 24.70 -96.36
CA ALA A 24 65.33 23.44 -96.10
C ALA A 24 65.64 22.86 -94.71
N ARG A 25 66.87 23.02 -94.20
CA ARG A 25 67.27 22.52 -92.87
C ARG A 25 66.71 23.39 -91.74
N THR A 26 66.71 24.72 -91.90
CA THR A 26 66.13 25.62 -90.89
C THR A 26 64.61 25.51 -90.84
N PHE A 27 63.94 25.34 -91.98
CA PHE A 27 62.49 25.09 -92.02
C PHE A 27 62.13 23.77 -91.32
N PHE A 28 62.89 22.69 -91.56
CA PHE A 28 62.71 21.42 -90.84
C PHE A 28 62.92 21.57 -89.33
N LEU A 29 63.93 22.34 -88.90
CA LEU A 29 64.18 22.64 -87.49
C LEU A 29 63.00 23.37 -86.84
N TRP A 30 62.45 24.39 -87.50
CA TRP A 30 61.27 25.12 -87.01
C TRP A 30 60.00 24.27 -86.96
N VAL A 31 59.79 23.37 -87.94
CA VAL A 31 58.69 22.39 -87.88
C VAL A 31 58.85 21.45 -86.69
N VAL A 32 60.06 20.94 -86.42
CA VAL A 32 60.34 20.09 -85.25
C VAL A 32 60.13 20.85 -83.93
N ILE A 33 60.56 22.11 -83.84
CA ILE A 33 60.35 22.96 -82.65
C ILE A 33 58.86 23.26 -82.44
N GLY A 34 58.11 23.60 -83.48
CA GLY A 34 56.68 23.85 -83.41
C GLY A 34 55.89 22.60 -83.00
N LEU A 35 56.23 21.44 -83.57
CA LEU A 35 55.61 20.15 -83.24
C LEU A 35 55.95 19.73 -81.80
N ALA A 36 57.19 19.95 -81.34
CA ALA A 36 57.58 19.77 -79.94
C ALA A 36 56.80 20.70 -79.00
N PHE A 37 56.56 21.96 -79.37
CA PHE A 37 55.76 22.89 -78.57
C PHE A 37 54.28 22.45 -78.47
N VAL A 38 53.70 21.95 -79.57
CA VAL A 38 52.35 21.36 -79.56
C VAL A 38 52.31 20.11 -78.66
N VAL A 39 53.32 19.23 -78.72
CA VAL A 39 53.42 18.05 -77.85
C VAL A 39 53.59 18.45 -76.38
N ILE A 40 54.41 19.46 -76.07
CA ILE A 40 54.63 19.96 -74.69
C ILE A 40 53.36 20.62 -74.13
N THR A 41 52.67 21.44 -74.92
CA THR A 41 51.42 22.09 -74.48
C THR A 41 50.28 21.08 -74.34
N ALA A 42 50.15 20.11 -75.26
CA ALA A 42 49.24 18.98 -75.12
C ALA A 42 49.57 18.13 -73.87
N PHE A 43 50.84 17.83 -73.62
CA PHE A 43 51.28 17.10 -72.42
C PHE A 43 51.00 17.87 -71.13
N TYR A 44 51.18 19.19 -71.11
CA TYR A 44 50.80 20.05 -69.99
C TYR A 44 49.29 20.09 -69.78
N PHE A 45 48.50 20.11 -70.85
CA PHE A 45 47.04 20.09 -70.81
C PHE A 45 46.52 18.72 -70.32
N LEU A 46 47.06 17.61 -70.83
CA LEU A 46 46.81 16.25 -70.32
C LEU A 46 47.18 16.12 -68.84
N ARG A 47 48.35 16.62 -68.42
CA ARG A 47 48.73 16.72 -66.99
C ARG A 47 47.90 17.72 -66.19
N ARG A 48 47.14 18.61 -66.82
CA ARG A 48 46.19 19.51 -66.12
C ARG A 48 44.84 18.83 -65.94
N LEU A 49 44.32 18.15 -66.98
CA LEU A 49 43.11 17.33 -66.90
C LEU A 49 43.27 16.22 -65.85
N ASN A 50 44.36 15.45 -65.89
CA ASN A 50 44.61 14.37 -64.94
C ASN A 50 44.79 14.90 -63.48
N ARG A 51 45.32 16.13 -63.30
CA ARG A 51 45.33 16.80 -61.99
C ARG A 51 43.95 17.29 -61.54
N LEU A 52 43.11 17.77 -62.46
CA LEU A 52 41.72 18.14 -62.16
C LEU A 52 40.90 16.90 -61.79
N GLU A 53 41.10 15.78 -62.47
CA GLU A 53 40.51 14.48 -62.17
C GLU A 53 40.89 14.02 -60.75
N HIS A 54 42.17 14.10 -60.37
CA HIS A 54 42.61 13.84 -59.00
C HIS A 54 42.03 14.82 -57.96
N GLN A 55 41.86 16.10 -58.30
CA GLN A 55 41.24 17.09 -57.40
C GLN A 55 39.74 16.83 -57.19
N VAL A 56 39.01 16.50 -58.27
CA VAL A 56 37.58 16.12 -58.20
C VAL A 56 37.40 14.81 -57.45
N ALA A 57 38.27 13.81 -57.67
CA ALA A 57 38.27 12.57 -56.91
C ALA A 57 38.61 12.77 -55.42
N GLY A 58 39.50 13.70 -55.09
CA GLY A 58 39.82 14.09 -53.71
C GLY A 58 38.63 14.75 -53.02
N LEU A 59 37.99 15.74 -53.67
CA LEU A 59 36.78 16.39 -53.18
C LEU A 59 35.61 15.40 -53.04
N GLY A 60 35.46 14.47 -53.99
CA GLY A 60 34.46 13.39 -53.92
C GLY A 60 34.65 12.52 -52.67
N LYS A 61 35.87 12.05 -52.42
CA LYS A 61 36.19 11.29 -51.19
C LYS A 61 35.97 12.09 -49.91
N GLN A 62 36.30 13.40 -49.91
CA GLN A 62 36.09 14.25 -48.74
C GLN A 62 34.59 14.51 -48.47
N ALA A 63 33.78 14.69 -49.52
CA ALA A 63 32.33 14.79 -49.40
C ALA A 63 31.70 13.46 -48.95
N GLU A 64 32.18 12.33 -49.45
CA GLU A 64 31.75 10.98 -49.03
C GLU A 64 32.08 10.73 -47.56
N GLN A 65 33.30 11.03 -47.10
CA GLN A 65 33.69 10.94 -45.69
C GLN A 65 32.87 11.88 -44.79
N THR A 66 32.54 13.08 -45.28
CA THR A 66 31.67 14.03 -44.56
C THR A 66 30.27 13.45 -44.40
N ASN A 67 29.68 12.89 -45.47
CA ASN A 67 28.37 12.26 -45.44
C ASN A 67 28.33 11.02 -44.52
N GLN A 68 29.36 10.16 -44.58
CA GLN A 68 29.49 9.02 -43.66
C GLN A 68 29.59 9.46 -42.19
N THR A 69 30.31 10.56 -41.93
CA THR A 69 30.43 11.12 -40.57
C THR A 69 29.10 11.70 -40.09
N LEU A 70 28.38 12.43 -40.95
CA LEU A 70 27.04 12.95 -40.66
C LEU A 70 26.03 11.83 -40.39
N GLN A 71 26.06 10.74 -41.16
CA GLN A 71 25.23 9.55 -40.92
C GLN A 71 25.53 8.94 -39.55
N GLN A 72 26.80 8.71 -39.19
CA GLN A 72 27.16 8.19 -37.87
C GLN A 72 26.79 9.13 -36.72
N ILE A 73 26.81 10.45 -36.92
CA ILE A 73 26.36 11.42 -35.92
C ILE A 73 24.83 11.36 -35.75
N ALA A 74 24.07 11.24 -36.85
CA ALA A 74 22.62 11.06 -36.81
C ALA A 74 22.23 9.76 -36.09
N GLU A 75 22.83 8.62 -36.44
CA GLU A 75 22.58 7.33 -35.78
C GLU A 75 22.90 7.38 -34.28
N LYS A 76 24.03 7.96 -33.89
CA LYS A 76 24.41 8.12 -32.47
C LYS A 76 23.47 9.08 -31.73
N SER A 77 22.98 10.13 -32.39
CA SER A 77 21.98 11.04 -31.85
C SER A 77 20.64 10.33 -31.62
N ASP A 78 20.15 9.58 -32.60
CA ASP A 78 18.91 8.79 -32.49
C ASP A 78 18.99 7.75 -31.36
N VAL A 79 20.12 7.05 -31.24
CA VAL A 79 20.37 6.10 -30.15
C VAL A 79 20.42 6.81 -28.79
N ALA A 80 21.11 7.94 -28.68
CA ALA A 80 21.15 8.73 -27.45
C ALA A 80 19.76 9.27 -27.05
N LEU A 81 18.96 9.74 -28.00
CA LEU A 81 17.58 10.20 -27.78
C LEU A 81 16.67 9.05 -27.30
N ARG A 82 16.79 7.85 -27.89
CA ARG A 82 16.05 6.66 -27.43
C ARG A 82 16.46 6.26 -26.01
N HIS A 83 17.76 6.28 -25.68
CA HIS A 83 18.22 6.00 -24.32
C HIS A 83 17.75 7.06 -23.31
N ALA A 84 17.75 8.35 -23.68
CA ALA A 84 17.22 9.41 -22.84
C ALA A 84 15.71 9.24 -22.59
N SER A 85 14.92 9.00 -23.64
CA SER A 85 13.48 8.76 -23.54
C SER A 85 13.14 7.51 -22.71
N GLN A 86 13.89 6.41 -22.86
CA GLN A 86 13.71 5.22 -22.03
C GLN A 86 14.12 5.45 -20.57
N ALA A 87 15.19 6.21 -20.32
CA ALA A 87 15.60 6.58 -18.96
C ALA A 87 14.56 7.49 -18.29
N GLU A 88 13.95 8.41 -19.04
CA GLU A 88 12.84 9.23 -18.56
C GLU A 88 11.60 8.39 -18.25
N ALA A 89 11.18 7.50 -19.16
CA ALA A 89 10.06 6.59 -18.92
C ALA A 89 10.27 5.70 -17.69
N ASN A 90 11.49 5.16 -17.51
CA ASN A 90 11.87 4.39 -16.32
C ASN A 90 11.81 5.25 -15.05
N ALA A 91 12.24 6.51 -15.11
CA ALA A 91 12.19 7.45 -13.99
C ALA A 91 10.75 7.85 -13.62
N GLN A 92 9.89 8.09 -14.62
CA GLN A 92 8.46 8.35 -14.42
C GLN A 92 7.75 7.15 -13.79
N GLN A 93 8.02 5.91 -14.26
CA GLN A 93 7.49 4.69 -13.65
C GLN A 93 7.99 4.50 -12.20
N ALA A 94 9.28 4.79 -11.94
CA ALA A 94 9.85 4.72 -10.61
C ALA A 94 9.29 5.78 -9.64
N ALA A 95 8.88 6.95 -10.15
CA ALA A 95 8.14 7.95 -9.37
C ALA A 95 6.73 7.45 -9.03
N GLN A 96 5.95 7.00 -10.02
CA GLN A 96 4.59 6.48 -9.81
C GLN A 96 4.55 5.32 -8.79
N LEU A 97 5.55 4.43 -8.80
CA LEU A 97 5.67 3.34 -7.83
C LEU A 97 6.01 3.83 -6.42
N ARG A 98 6.72 4.94 -6.26
CA ARG A 98 6.96 5.59 -4.96
C ARG A 98 5.68 6.25 -4.44
N ASP A 99 4.97 6.98 -5.29
CA ASP A 99 3.70 7.63 -4.93
C ASP A 99 2.65 6.59 -4.50
N GLN A 100 2.59 5.45 -5.19
CA GLN A 100 1.77 4.30 -4.81
C GLN A 100 2.21 3.66 -3.48
N ALA A 101 3.52 3.50 -3.25
CA ALA A 101 4.03 2.96 -1.99
C ALA A 101 3.78 3.91 -0.80
N GLU A 102 3.92 5.22 -1.00
CA GLU A 102 3.68 6.24 0.03
C GLU A 102 2.18 6.35 0.36
N THR A 103 1.30 6.37 -0.64
CA THR A 103 -0.15 6.37 -0.41
C THR A 103 -0.67 5.06 0.18
N ALA A 104 -0.09 3.91 -0.17
CA ALA A 104 -0.40 2.63 0.47
C ALA A 104 0.09 2.60 1.93
N LYS A 105 1.29 3.11 2.21
CA LYS A 105 1.83 3.26 3.57
C LYS A 105 0.93 4.14 4.43
N ALA A 106 0.60 5.34 3.95
CA ALA A 106 -0.24 6.30 4.67
C ALA A 106 -1.61 5.71 5.06
N LYS A 107 -2.25 4.97 4.14
CA LYS A 107 -3.50 4.23 4.43
C LYS A 107 -3.29 3.15 5.49
N SER A 108 -2.22 2.36 5.42
CA SER A 108 -1.93 1.34 6.43
C SER A 108 -1.63 1.93 7.81
N GLU A 109 -1.07 3.15 7.87
CA GLU A 109 -0.84 3.89 9.12
C GLU A 109 -2.17 4.46 9.68
N GLU A 110 -3.04 5.01 8.82
CA GLU A 110 -4.40 5.44 9.19
C GLU A 110 -5.25 4.26 9.71
N GLU A 111 -5.30 3.15 8.98
CA GLU A 111 -6.00 1.92 9.38
C GLU A 111 -5.46 1.37 10.71
N ALA A 112 -4.14 1.42 10.93
CA ALA A 112 -3.53 1.00 12.18
C ALA A 112 -3.86 1.93 13.36
N GLU A 113 -3.96 3.25 13.15
CA GLU A 113 -4.42 4.19 14.18
C GLU A 113 -5.92 4.03 14.49
N VAL A 114 -6.77 3.82 13.48
CA VAL A 114 -8.19 3.51 13.68
C VAL A 114 -8.35 2.21 14.48
N ALA A 115 -7.57 1.16 14.15
CA ALA A 115 -7.58 -0.10 14.89
C ALA A 115 -7.10 0.07 16.35
N LYS A 116 -6.06 0.90 16.60
CA LYS A 116 -5.60 1.24 17.96
C LYS A 116 -6.69 2.00 18.74
N GLN A 117 -7.36 2.96 18.13
CA GLN A 117 -8.44 3.74 18.75
C GLN A 117 -9.63 2.85 19.11
N GLN A 118 -10.09 2.01 18.18
CA GLN A 118 -11.17 1.03 18.43
C GLN A 118 -10.80 0.05 19.54
N ALA A 119 -9.56 -0.49 19.53
CA ALA A 119 -9.07 -1.35 20.59
C ALA A 119 -9.00 -0.62 21.95
N GLN A 120 -8.69 0.67 21.98
CA GLN A 120 -8.66 1.44 23.22
C GLN A 120 -10.07 1.79 23.73
N VAL A 121 -11.03 2.08 22.86
CA VAL A 121 -12.46 2.20 23.24
C VAL A 121 -12.95 0.90 23.86
N ALA A 122 -12.73 -0.25 23.19
CA ALA A 122 -13.13 -1.56 23.71
C ALA A 122 -12.47 -1.90 25.07
N ARG A 123 -11.20 -1.49 25.29
CA ARG A 123 -10.53 -1.62 26.59
C ARG A 123 -11.14 -0.72 27.67
N ASN A 124 -11.46 0.53 27.33
CA ASN A 124 -12.11 1.47 28.25
C ASN A 124 -13.49 0.96 28.66
N ASP A 125 -14.30 0.50 27.70
CA ASP A 125 -15.63 -0.06 27.95
C ASP A 125 -15.59 -1.34 28.79
N ALA A 126 -14.65 -2.25 28.49
CA ALA A 126 -14.42 -3.44 29.32
C ALA A 126 -13.99 -3.09 30.76
N THR A 127 -13.14 -2.08 30.92
CA THR A 127 -12.71 -1.58 32.24
C THR A 127 -13.88 -0.96 33.00
N LEU A 128 -14.72 -0.16 32.35
CA LEU A 128 -15.91 0.44 32.94
C LEU A 128 -16.96 -0.61 33.33
N ALA A 129 -17.12 -1.67 32.53
CA ALA A 129 -17.98 -2.81 32.84
C ALA A 129 -17.46 -3.60 34.05
N GLN A 130 -16.15 -3.82 34.15
CA GLN A 130 -15.50 -4.45 35.31
C GLN A 130 -15.68 -3.61 36.58
N GLN A 131 -15.43 -2.30 36.52
CA GLN A 131 -15.60 -1.39 37.66
C GLN A 131 -17.05 -1.39 38.18
N LYS A 132 -18.05 -1.31 37.29
CA LYS A 132 -19.48 -1.41 37.66
C LYS A 132 -19.82 -2.78 38.26
N ALA A 133 -19.28 -3.86 37.69
CA ALA A 133 -19.49 -5.21 38.24
C ALA A 133 -18.87 -5.38 39.63
N GLU A 134 -17.70 -4.79 39.89
CA GLU A 134 -17.11 -4.75 41.23
C GLU A 134 -17.93 -3.90 42.21
N GLU A 135 -18.44 -2.75 41.77
CA GLU A 135 -19.29 -1.88 42.60
C GLU A 135 -20.56 -2.62 43.03
N TYR A 136 -21.29 -3.23 42.08
CA TYR A 136 -22.47 -4.05 42.39
C TYR A 136 -22.14 -5.26 43.29
N ARG A 137 -20.94 -5.85 43.17
CA ARG A 137 -20.50 -6.92 44.08
C ARG A 137 -20.24 -6.39 45.49
N LYS A 138 -19.60 -5.23 45.65
CA LYS A 138 -19.37 -4.57 46.95
C LYS A 138 -20.70 -4.18 47.61
N GLN A 139 -21.60 -3.52 46.86
CA GLN A 139 -22.95 -3.16 47.33
C GLN A 139 -23.74 -4.39 47.81
N ARG A 140 -23.72 -5.50 47.06
CA ARG A 140 -24.38 -6.76 47.44
C ARG A 140 -23.72 -7.45 48.63
N GLU A 141 -22.40 -7.36 48.79
CA GLU A 141 -21.71 -7.92 49.95
C GLU A 141 -21.99 -7.09 51.22
N GLU A 142 -22.04 -5.76 51.13
CA GLU A 142 -22.51 -4.91 52.23
C GLU A 142 -23.96 -5.21 52.61
N GLU A 143 -24.85 -5.37 51.64
CA GLU A 143 -26.24 -5.78 51.87
C GLU A 143 -26.29 -7.11 52.62
N LEU A 144 -25.66 -8.17 52.10
CA LEU A 144 -25.59 -9.48 52.75
C LEU A 144 -25.01 -9.44 54.17
N ASN A 145 -24.00 -8.59 54.43
CA ASN A 145 -23.40 -8.44 55.75
C ASN A 145 -24.34 -7.72 56.74
N ARG A 146 -25.07 -6.69 56.30
CA ARG A 146 -26.11 -6.02 57.10
C ARG A 146 -27.25 -6.98 57.43
N LEU A 147 -27.66 -7.81 56.47
CA LEU A 147 -28.69 -8.83 56.63
C LEU A 147 -28.28 -9.95 57.57
N GLN A 148 -27.06 -10.49 57.43
CA GLN A 148 -26.52 -11.44 58.40
C GLN A 148 -26.56 -10.84 59.80
N THR A 149 -26.10 -9.60 59.98
CA THR A 149 -26.09 -8.91 61.27
C THR A 149 -27.49 -8.77 61.87
N ALA A 150 -28.49 -8.36 61.09
CA ALA A 150 -29.86 -8.21 61.55
C ALA A 150 -30.53 -9.55 61.90
N LEU A 151 -30.29 -10.60 61.10
CA LEU A 151 -30.86 -11.92 61.31
C LEU A 151 -30.18 -12.68 62.47
N SER A 152 -28.85 -12.52 62.65
CA SER A 152 -28.10 -13.06 63.80
C SER A 152 -28.57 -12.51 65.15
N GLN A 153 -29.28 -11.38 65.20
CA GLN A 153 -29.90 -10.87 66.43
C GLN A 153 -31.21 -11.61 66.80
N ILE A 154 -31.79 -12.40 65.88
CA ILE A 154 -33.06 -13.11 66.07
C ILE A 154 -32.84 -14.63 66.17
N ALA A 155 -31.98 -15.19 65.32
CA ALA A 155 -31.65 -16.61 65.28
C ALA A 155 -30.24 -16.86 64.73
N ASP A 156 -29.65 -18.02 65.04
CA ASP A 156 -28.33 -18.41 64.53
C ASP A 156 -28.30 -18.33 62.99
N THR A 157 -27.49 -17.43 62.45
CA THR A 157 -27.44 -17.11 61.02
C THR A 157 -26.00 -17.07 60.53
N ARG A 158 -25.70 -17.89 59.53
CA ARG A 158 -24.34 -18.09 59.00
C ARG A 158 -24.29 -17.98 57.47
N ARG A 159 -23.21 -17.41 56.95
CA ARG A 159 -22.92 -17.35 55.51
C ARG A 159 -22.31 -18.68 55.03
N THR A 160 -22.79 -19.17 53.88
CA THR A 160 -22.33 -20.42 53.24
C THR A 160 -22.18 -20.21 51.73
N ALA A 161 -21.63 -21.20 51.02
CA ALA A 161 -21.57 -21.19 49.55
C ALA A 161 -22.95 -21.13 48.86
N MET A 162 -24.02 -21.53 49.55
CA MET A 162 -25.40 -21.47 49.06
C MET A 162 -26.13 -20.17 49.43
N GLY A 163 -25.48 -19.26 50.16
CA GLY A 163 -26.07 -18.03 50.70
C GLY A 163 -26.14 -18.02 52.22
N LEU A 164 -27.03 -17.18 52.78
CA LEU A 164 -27.29 -17.12 54.22
C LEU A 164 -28.20 -18.27 54.64
N ILE A 165 -27.79 -19.02 55.66
CA ILE A 165 -28.60 -20.07 56.30
C ILE A 165 -28.89 -19.64 57.73
N MET A 166 -30.19 -19.62 58.08
CA MET A 166 -30.70 -19.33 59.42
C MET A 166 -31.23 -20.62 60.05
N THR A 167 -30.84 -20.91 61.30
CA THR A 167 -31.21 -22.11 62.03
C THR A 167 -32.22 -21.78 63.13
N LEU A 168 -33.51 -22.04 62.85
CA LEU A 168 -34.62 -21.84 63.80
C LEU A 168 -34.70 -22.99 64.81
N GLY A 169 -33.69 -23.11 65.66
CA GLY A 169 -33.60 -24.15 66.69
C GLY A 169 -34.56 -23.94 67.87
N SER A 170 -34.56 -24.88 68.82
CA SER A 170 -35.49 -24.97 69.96
C SER A 170 -35.52 -23.76 70.92
N LYS A 171 -34.61 -22.79 70.77
CA LYS A 171 -34.59 -21.51 71.49
C LYS A 171 -35.40 -20.40 70.78
N SER A 172 -35.68 -20.56 69.48
CA SER A 172 -36.36 -19.57 68.64
C SER A 172 -37.76 -20.05 68.24
N ILE A 173 -37.88 -21.31 67.80
CA ILE A 173 -39.17 -21.94 67.44
C ILE A 173 -39.18 -23.37 67.96
N ARG A 174 -40.27 -23.74 68.65
CA ARG A 174 -40.55 -25.13 69.02
C ARG A 174 -41.99 -25.48 68.66
N PHE A 175 -42.16 -26.63 68.02
CA PHE A 175 -43.44 -27.31 67.82
C PHE A 175 -43.67 -28.34 68.94
N ASP A 176 -44.92 -28.65 69.22
CA ASP A 176 -45.26 -29.73 70.13
C ASP A 176 -45.19 -31.11 69.43
N PHE A 177 -45.24 -32.19 70.20
CA PHE A 177 -45.21 -33.57 69.70
C PHE A 177 -46.41 -33.84 68.77
N ASP A 178 -46.16 -34.46 67.61
CA ASP A 178 -47.13 -34.66 66.50
C ASP A 178 -47.93 -33.39 66.13
N ARG A 179 -47.29 -32.21 66.17
CA ARG A 179 -47.89 -30.96 65.71
C ARG A 179 -47.00 -30.18 64.75
N SER A 180 -47.66 -29.50 63.82
CA SER A 180 -47.09 -28.50 62.90
C SER A 180 -47.64 -27.09 63.15
N ASP A 181 -48.46 -26.89 64.19
CA ASP A 181 -49.06 -25.60 64.52
C ASP A 181 -48.02 -24.63 65.11
N VAL A 182 -47.87 -23.45 64.51
CA VAL A 182 -47.04 -22.38 65.06
C VAL A 182 -47.76 -21.69 66.22
N ARG A 183 -47.26 -21.96 67.42
CA ARG A 183 -47.72 -21.41 68.71
C ARG A 183 -47.59 -19.88 68.74
N PRO A 184 -48.51 -19.11 69.37
CA PRO A 184 -48.56 -17.65 69.23
C PRO A 184 -47.27 -16.90 69.58
N GLU A 185 -46.51 -17.37 70.58
CA GLU A 185 -45.22 -16.79 70.97
C GLU A 185 -44.14 -16.96 69.90
N ASN A 186 -44.19 -18.05 69.12
CA ASN A 186 -43.30 -18.26 67.98
C ASN A 186 -43.61 -17.27 66.83
N ARG A 187 -44.87 -16.81 66.71
CA ARG A 187 -45.30 -15.90 65.62
C ARG A 187 -44.67 -14.52 65.74
N GLU A 188 -44.37 -14.04 66.95
CA GLU A 188 -43.67 -12.77 67.13
C GLU A 188 -42.22 -12.82 66.60
N VAL A 189 -41.54 -13.96 66.79
CA VAL A 189 -40.20 -14.22 66.23
C VAL A 189 -40.26 -14.27 64.70
N LEU A 190 -41.25 -14.97 64.13
CA LEU A 190 -41.46 -15.01 62.68
C LEU A 190 -41.79 -13.64 62.10
N SER A 191 -42.64 -12.83 62.74
CA SER A 191 -42.93 -11.46 62.30
C SER A 191 -41.69 -10.57 62.29
N ARG A 192 -40.78 -10.72 63.26
CA ARG A 192 -39.50 -10.00 63.27
C ARG A 192 -38.58 -10.45 62.12
N ILE A 193 -38.52 -11.75 61.84
CA ILE A 193 -37.79 -12.29 60.68
C ILE A 193 -38.38 -11.76 59.37
N ALA A 194 -39.71 -11.86 59.19
CA ALA A 194 -40.42 -11.38 58.02
C ALA A 194 -40.20 -9.87 57.80
N GLY A 195 -40.18 -9.05 58.86
CA GLY A 195 -39.85 -7.62 58.76
C GLY A 195 -38.47 -7.34 58.15
N VAL A 196 -37.46 -8.16 58.46
CA VAL A 196 -36.12 -8.06 57.83
C VAL A 196 -36.14 -8.62 56.40
N LEU A 197 -36.85 -9.73 56.16
CA LEU A 197 -36.91 -10.37 54.84
C LEU A 197 -37.77 -9.59 53.81
N ILE A 198 -38.75 -8.81 54.23
CA ILE A 198 -39.57 -7.95 53.34
C ILE A 198 -38.75 -6.79 52.74
N ALA A 199 -37.64 -6.39 53.38
CA ALA A 199 -36.71 -5.44 52.80
C ALA A 199 -35.93 -6.01 51.58
N LEU A 200 -35.93 -7.33 51.39
CA LEU A 200 -35.18 -8.01 50.35
C LEU A 200 -35.89 -7.96 48.99
N LYS A 201 -35.19 -7.45 47.97
CA LYS A 201 -35.65 -7.51 46.58
C LYS A 201 -34.67 -8.34 45.76
N GLY A 202 -35.18 -9.33 45.02
CA GLY A 202 -34.37 -10.20 44.16
C GLY A 202 -33.72 -11.41 44.87
N TYR A 203 -34.10 -11.71 46.11
CA TYR A 203 -33.66 -12.91 46.84
C TYR A 203 -34.75 -13.98 46.85
N SER A 204 -34.37 -15.25 46.71
CA SER A 204 -35.26 -16.41 46.90
C SER A 204 -35.09 -16.97 48.31
N ILE A 205 -36.21 -17.22 48.99
CA ILE A 205 -36.24 -17.74 50.37
C ILE A 205 -36.76 -19.18 50.33
N TYR A 206 -36.05 -20.09 51.00
CA TYR A 206 -36.42 -21.51 51.11
C TYR A 206 -36.50 -21.90 52.59
N VAL A 207 -37.62 -22.51 52.99
CA VAL A 207 -37.84 -23.01 54.35
C VAL A 207 -37.72 -24.53 54.33
N TYR A 208 -36.86 -25.08 55.19
CA TYR A 208 -36.65 -26.52 55.34
C TYR A 208 -36.98 -26.96 56.76
N GLY A 209 -37.91 -27.91 56.87
CA GLY A 209 -38.25 -28.55 58.13
C GLY A 209 -37.38 -29.78 58.38
N TYR A 210 -37.08 -30.05 59.65
CA TYR A 210 -36.42 -31.27 60.10
C TYR A 210 -37.19 -31.86 61.28
N THR A 211 -37.07 -33.17 61.47
CA THR A 211 -37.60 -33.93 62.61
C THR A 211 -36.47 -34.71 63.27
N ASP A 212 -36.79 -35.34 64.38
CA ASP A 212 -36.06 -36.49 64.93
C ASP A 212 -36.25 -37.75 64.04
N ASP A 213 -35.59 -38.83 64.46
CA ASP A 213 -35.58 -40.17 63.85
C ASP A 213 -36.70 -41.10 64.41
N ILE A 214 -37.56 -40.56 65.28
CA ILE A 214 -38.67 -41.29 65.89
C ILE A 214 -39.84 -41.41 64.89
N GLY A 215 -40.22 -42.63 64.53
CA GLY A 215 -41.35 -42.91 63.63
C GLY A 215 -40.93 -43.43 62.26
N THR A 216 -41.82 -43.39 61.27
CA THR A 216 -41.49 -43.81 59.89
C THR A 216 -40.97 -42.63 59.07
N GLN A 217 -40.02 -42.89 58.16
CA GLN A 217 -39.43 -41.86 57.30
C GLN A 217 -40.47 -41.08 56.49
N GLU A 218 -41.50 -41.74 55.97
CA GLU A 218 -42.57 -41.10 55.19
C GLU A 218 -43.41 -40.14 56.05
N TYR A 219 -43.77 -40.56 57.27
CA TYR A 219 -44.49 -39.70 58.22
C TYR A 219 -43.64 -38.51 58.65
N ASN A 220 -42.35 -38.73 58.95
CA ASN A 220 -41.43 -37.67 59.35
C ASN A 220 -41.16 -36.66 58.22
N LEU A 221 -41.05 -37.11 56.97
CA LEU A 221 -40.98 -36.24 55.79
C LEU A 221 -42.26 -35.40 55.62
N LYS A 222 -43.44 -36.00 55.79
CA LYS A 222 -44.72 -35.26 55.74
C LYS A 222 -44.87 -34.29 56.91
N LEU A 223 -44.39 -34.61 58.10
CA LEU A 223 -44.43 -33.74 59.27
C LEU A 223 -43.43 -32.57 59.13
N SER A 224 -42.23 -32.83 58.59
CA SER A 224 -41.23 -31.80 58.35
C SER A 224 -41.69 -30.81 57.27
N GLN A 225 -42.33 -31.30 56.20
CA GLN A 225 -42.97 -30.45 55.19
C GLN A 225 -44.07 -29.57 55.80
N ARG A 226 -45.04 -30.13 56.54
CA ARG A 226 -46.10 -29.34 57.18
C ARG A 226 -45.55 -28.27 58.14
N ARG A 227 -44.46 -28.56 58.85
CA ARG A 227 -43.76 -27.60 59.73
C ARG A 227 -43.05 -26.48 58.95
N ALA A 228 -42.51 -26.78 57.78
CA ALA A 228 -41.92 -25.77 56.89
C ALA A 228 -42.99 -24.86 56.26
N GLU A 229 -44.11 -25.44 55.81
CA GLU A 229 -45.26 -24.73 55.27
C GLU A 229 -45.87 -23.80 56.33
N ALA A 230 -46.12 -24.29 57.54
CA ALA A 230 -46.64 -23.47 58.66
C ALA A 230 -45.66 -22.38 59.17
N VAL A 231 -44.40 -22.37 58.72
CA VAL A 231 -43.40 -21.30 58.98
C VAL A 231 -43.27 -20.33 57.81
N ARG A 232 -43.69 -20.75 56.61
CA ARG A 232 -43.80 -19.91 55.40
C ARG A 232 -45.07 -19.05 55.40
N ASP A 233 -46.14 -19.56 55.99
CA ASP A 233 -47.51 -19.02 55.95
C ASP A 233 -47.91 -18.15 57.19
#